data_AF-A0A0Q1FYC8-F1
#
_entry.id   AF-A0A0Q1FYC8-F1
#
_cell.length_a   1.000
_cell.length_b   1.000
_cell.length_c   1.000
_cell.angle_alpha   90.00
_cell.angle_beta   90.00
_cell.angle_gamma   90.00
#
_symmetry.space_group_name_H-M   'P 1'
#
loop_
_entity.id
_entity.type
_entity.pdbx_description
1 polymer ?
#
loop_
_entity_poly.entity_id
_entity_poly.type
_entity_poly.pdbx_seq_one_letter_code
_entity_poly.pdbx_strand_id
1 'polypeptide(L)'
;MGYDHRRHAGNAGDLWKHLVLAETAGCIFEAGIQVYVESHAGHPEYALSPGGEWEGGIGRLWPHREELARYSYFQILEDLNPAGLERYPGSASIVIEIAKRRGINLRVDLWDTSPEVERAWRSGEKGQSLEDLHIHIGDGFSGARKLTRELDEPALLLVDSPYLAESDAVQVEELISRSAEAGWIVLSWQMIGLERRPRPACKFLEFDLRFEEAGLVCGPWVGATMILAWEGDLHPDQKVDGLLERLGGIEEEFLKIRGPKSESFYPRDPPGGGFRR
;
A
#
# COMPACT_ATOMS: atom_id res chain seq x y z
N MET A 1 17.61 15.89 1.71
CA MET A 1 16.70 15.91 2.88
C MET A 1 15.87 14.66 2.78
N GLY A 2 16.12 13.69 3.67
CA GLY A 2 15.49 12.36 3.57
C GLY A 2 14.01 12.44 3.95
N TYR A 3 13.17 11.80 3.13
CA TYR A 3 11.77 11.57 3.43
C TYR A 3 11.69 10.68 4.69
N ASP A 4 11.14 11.21 5.79
CA ASP A 4 11.00 10.43 7.03
C ASP A 4 9.71 9.61 6.98
N HIS A 5 9.83 8.39 6.46
CA HIS A 5 8.73 7.43 6.37
C HIS A 5 8.01 7.21 7.72
N ARG A 6 8.67 7.41 8.87
CA ARG A 6 8.07 7.16 10.19
C ARG A 6 6.95 8.14 10.52
N ARG A 7 7.01 9.37 10.00
CA ARG A 7 5.96 10.37 10.24
C ARG A 7 4.71 10.14 9.37
N HIS A 8 4.92 9.57 8.20
CA HIS A 8 3.88 9.34 7.19
C HIS A 8 3.23 7.96 7.30
N ALA A 9 3.90 7.00 7.98
CA ALA A 9 3.41 5.65 8.16
C ALA A 9 1.96 5.63 8.65
N GLY A 10 1.09 4.93 7.91
CA GLY A 10 -0.32 4.75 8.28
C GLY A 10 -1.21 5.95 7.97
N ASN A 11 -0.72 6.95 7.23
CA ASN A 11 -1.57 8.00 6.71
C ASN A 11 -2.67 7.45 5.77
N ALA A 12 -3.57 8.32 5.30
CA ALA A 12 -4.68 7.90 4.45
C ALA A 12 -4.23 7.27 3.12
N GLY A 13 -3.08 7.69 2.58
CA GLY A 13 -2.50 7.13 1.36
C GLY A 13 -1.96 5.72 1.57
N ASP A 14 -1.21 5.50 2.65
CA ASP A 14 -0.71 4.18 3.04
C ASP A 14 -1.85 3.21 3.33
N LEU A 15 -2.88 3.67 4.06
CA LEU A 15 -4.09 2.90 4.33
C LEU A 15 -4.73 2.39 3.02
N TRP A 16 -4.91 3.26 2.04
CA TRP A 16 -5.48 2.88 0.75
C TRP A 16 -4.58 1.91 -0.03
N LYS A 17 -3.29 2.26 -0.15
CA LYS A 17 -2.28 1.44 -0.81
C LYS A 17 -2.25 0.03 -0.26
N HIS A 18 -2.19 -0.09 1.07
CA HIS A 18 -2.01 -1.35 1.77
C HIS A 18 -3.28 -2.21 1.75
N LEU A 19 -4.47 -1.61 1.80
CA LEU A 19 -5.71 -2.36 1.64
C LEU A 19 -5.82 -2.97 0.24
N VAL A 20 -5.61 -2.16 -0.81
CA VAL A 20 -5.66 -2.65 -2.21
C VAL A 20 -4.58 -3.70 -2.45
N LEU A 21 -3.36 -3.48 -1.94
CA LEU A 21 -2.26 -4.46 -2.01
C LEU A 21 -2.63 -5.77 -1.33
N ALA A 22 -3.21 -5.73 -0.13
CA ALA A 22 -3.58 -6.92 0.62
C ALA A 22 -4.63 -7.77 -0.10
N GLU A 23 -5.70 -7.13 -0.60
CA GLU A 23 -6.75 -7.84 -1.35
C GLU A 23 -6.21 -8.40 -2.66
N THR A 24 -5.32 -7.66 -3.33
CA THR A 24 -4.63 -8.10 -4.54
C THR A 24 -3.74 -9.30 -4.30
N ALA A 25 -2.86 -9.26 -3.29
CA ALA A 25 -2.01 -10.38 -2.90
C ALA A 25 -2.84 -11.61 -2.52
N GLY A 26 -3.94 -11.42 -1.79
CA GLY A 26 -4.85 -12.50 -1.41
C GLY A 26 -5.41 -13.27 -2.60
N CYS A 27 -5.89 -12.57 -3.63
CA CYS A 27 -6.41 -13.21 -4.85
C CYS A 27 -5.30 -13.82 -5.72
N ILE A 28 -4.21 -13.10 -5.92
CA ILE A 28 -3.16 -13.49 -6.86
C ILE A 28 -2.40 -14.73 -6.37
N PHE A 29 -2.19 -14.84 -5.06
CA PHE A 29 -1.53 -16.01 -4.49
C PHE A 29 -2.44 -17.24 -4.50
N GLU A 30 -3.76 -17.08 -4.34
CA GLU A 30 -4.73 -18.17 -4.58
C GLU A 30 -4.71 -18.64 -6.05
N ALA A 31 -4.46 -17.72 -7.00
CA ALA A 31 -4.33 -18.04 -8.42
C ALA A 31 -2.99 -18.70 -8.79
N GLY A 32 -2.06 -18.86 -7.84
CA GLY A 32 -0.82 -19.62 -8.01
C GLY A 32 0.43 -18.80 -8.31
N ILE A 33 0.35 -17.47 -8.32
CA ILE A 33 1.54 -16.61 -8.41
C ILE A 33 2.23 -16.60 -7.04
N GLN A 34 3.52 -16.98 -7.00
CA GLN A 34 4.28 -17.16 -5.76
C GLN A 34 5.55 -16.30 -5.70
N VAL A 35 5.59 -15.23 -6.51
CA VAL A 35 6.67 -14.25 -6.51
C VAL A 35 6.08 -12.87 -6.22
N TYR A 36 6.68 -12.18 -5.25
CA TYR A 36 6.40 -10.78 -4.94
C TYR A 36 7.65 -9.94 -5.14
N VAL A 37 7.49 -8.82 -5.83
CA VAL A 37 8.56 -7.86 -6.11
C VAL A 37 8.13 -6.48 -5.64
N GLU A 38 9.01 -5.74 -4.99
CA GLU A 38 8.74 -4.37 -4.59
C GLU A 38 9.93 -3.46 -4.90
N SER A 39 9.66 -2.41 -5.67
CA SER A 39 10.71 -1.48 -6.10
C SER A 39 11.15 -0.50 -5.00
N HIS A 40 10.30 -0.23 -4.01
CA HIS A 40 10.56 0.77 -2.97
C HIS A 40 10.00 0.27 -1.62
N ALA A 41 10.69 -0.67 -0.99
CA ALA A 41 10.12 -1.45 0.11
C ALA A 41 10.02 -0.74 1.46
N GLY A 42 10.95 0.17 1.77
CA GLY A 42 11.02 0.80 3.08
C GLY A 42 11.21 -0.21 4.23
N HIS A 43 10.99 0.25 5.46
CA HIS A 43 11.12 -0.59 6.65
C HIS A 43 10.00 -1.64 6.75
N PRO A 44 10.28 -2.81 7.36
CA PRO A 44 9.26 -3.83 7.59
C PRO A 44 8.12 -3.34 8.50
N GLU A 45 8.41 -2.42 9.40
CA GLU A 45 7.48 -1.93 10.41
C GLU A 45 7.89 -0.53 10.87
N TYR A 46 6.90 0.25 11.29
CA TYR A 46 7.04 1.61 11.78
C TYR A 46 6.37 1.75 13.15
N ALA A 47 7.05 2.40 14.10
CA ALA A 47 6.44 2.81 15.35
C ALA A 47 5.58 4.07 15.12
N LEU A 48 4.33 4.02 15.59
CA LEU A 48 3.40 5.14 15.53
C LEU A 48 3.59 6.04 16.75
N SER A 49 3.94 7.30 16.49
CA SER A 49 4.13 8.30 17.55
C SER A 49 2.98 9.32 17.55
N PRO A 50 2.59 9.86 18.71
CA PRO A 50 1.57 10.92 18.78
C PRO A 50 1.90 12.11 17.87
N GLY A 51 0.90 12.65 17.19
CA GLY A 51 1.04 13.75 16.22
C GLY A 51 1.55 13.31 14.84
N GLY A 52 1.62 12.01 14.57
CA GLY A 52 1.90 11.45 13.24
C GLY A 52 0.68 11.49 12.32
N GLU A 53 0.90 11.31 11.01
CA GLU A 53 -0.20 11.35 10.03
C GLU A 53 -1.16 10.15 10.12
N TRP A 54 -0.73 9.08 10.81
CA TRP A 54 -1.58 7.92 11.08
C TRP A 54 -2.88 8.28 11.79
N GLU A 55 -2.89 9.34 12.62
CA GLU A 55 -4.10 9.80 13.32
C GLU A 55 -5.21 10.25 12.34
N GLY A 56 -4.81 10.77 11.16
CA GLY A 56 -5.72 11.15 10.08
C GLY A 56 -6.03 10.01 9.10
N GLY A 57 -5.20 8.96 9.08
CA GLY A 57 -5.37 7.76 8.28
C GLY A 57 -5.94 6.60 9.10
N ILE A 58 -5.13 5.56 9.33
CA ILE A 58 -5.55 4.33 10.02
C ILE A 58 -6.16 4.58 11.40
N GLY A 59 -5.70 5.61 12.14
CA GLY A 59 -6.22 5.98 13.44
C GLY A 59 -7.72 6.34 13.43
N ARG A 60 -8.25 6.85 12.31
CA ARG A 60 -9.68 7.13 12.16
C ARG A 60 -10.53 5.88 11.96
N LEU A 61 -9.95 4.81 11.39
CA LEU A 61 -10.65 3.56 11.12
C LEU A 61 -10.40 2.50 12.17
N TRP A 62 -9.35 2.64 12.96
CA TRP A 62 -8.99 1.72 14.03
C TRP A 62 -10.13 1.41 15.02
N PRO A 63 -10.98 2.38 15.43
CA PRO A 63 -12.14 2.09 16.26
C PRO A 63 -13.16 1.15 15.59
N HIS A 64 -13.19 1.11 14.26
CA HIS A 64 -14.11 0.32 13.43
C HIS A 64 -13.47 -0.96 12.87
N ARG A 65 -12.27 -1.33 13.33
CA ARG A 65 -11.51 -2.47 12.80
C ARG A 65 -12.28 -3.80 12.85
N GLU A 66 -13.16 -3.99 13.83
CA GLU A 66 -14.01 -5.18 13.95
C GLU A 66 -14.99 -5.30 12.76
N GLU A 67 -15.57 -4.17 12.32
CA GLU A 67 -16.44 -4.12 11.13
C GLU A 67 -15.65 -4.37 9.83
N LEU A 68 -14.36 -4.04 9.85
CA LEU A 68 -13.42 -4.20 8.75
C LEU A 68 -12.63 -5.52 8.80
N ALA A 69 -12.87 -6.37 9.79
CA ALA A 69 -12.07 -7.58 10.02
C ALA A 69 -12.19 -8.62 8.89
N ARG A 70 -13.12 -8.46 7.94
CA ARG A 70 -13.17 -9.27 6.71
C ARG A 70 -11.97 -9.05 5.78
N TYR A 71 -11.29 -7.93 5.89
CA TYR A 71 -10.10 -7.60 5.09
C TYR A 71 -8.85 -8.09 5.80
N SER A 72 -8.00 -8.82 5.09
CA SER A 72 -6.77 -9.40 5.68
C SER A 72 -5.86 -8.31 6.25
N TYR A 73 -5.82 -7.14 5.61
CA TYR A 73 -5.09 -5.97 6.09
C TYR A 73 -5.44 -5.58 7.54
N PHE A 74 -6.72 -5.53 7.90
CA PHE A 74 -7.15 -5.16 9.25
C PHE A 74 -6.88 -6.27 10.27
N GLN A 75 -6.98 -7.54 9.87
CA GLN A 75 -6.58 -8.66 10.73
C GLN A 75 -5.08 -8.60 11.07
N ILE A 76 -4.24 -8.31 10.07
CA ILE A 76 -2.78 -8.19 10.24
C ILE A 76 -2.44 -7.03 11.17
N LEU A 77 -3.10 -5.88 10.99
CA LEU A 77 -2.94 -4.75 11.89
C LEU A 77 -3.36 -5.06 13.33
N GLU A 78 -4.47 -5.80 13.52
CA GLU A 78 -4.95 -6.21 14.84
C GLU A 78 -3.98 -7.16 15.54
N ASP A 79 -3.48 -8.17 14.82
CA ASP A 79 -2.49 -9.11 15.36
C ASP A 79 -1.16 -8.43 15.69
N LEU A 80 -0.78 -7.40 14.93
CA LEU A 80 0.39 -6.57 15.26
C LEU A 80 0.17 -5.72 16.52
N ASN A 81 -1.07 -5.35 16.84
CA ASN A 81 -1.40 -4.34 17.84
C ASN A 81 -2.38 -4.86 18.92
N PRO A 82 -2.01 -5.89 19.71
CA PRO A 82 -2.92 -6.55 20.66
C PRO A 82 -3.34 -5.66 21.85
N ALA A 83 -2.58 -4.60 22.14
CA ALA A 83 -2.82 -3.69 23.27
C ALA A 83 -3.31 -2.29 22.84
N GLY A 84 -3.43 -2.05 21.54
CA GLY A 84 -3.69 -0.72 20.98
C GLY A 84 -2.78 -0.41 19.79
N LEU A 85 -3.21 0.55 18.96
CA LEU A 85 -2.51 0.92 17.73
C LEU A 85 -1.22 1.69 18.04
N GLU A 86 -0.09 0.98 18.02
CA GLU A 86 1.24 1.51 18.32
C GLU A 86 2.24 1.27 17.19
N ARG A 87 1.95 0.32 16.30
CA ARG A 87 2.85 -0.08 15.22
C ARG A 87 2.10 -0.26 13.92
N TYR A 88 2.77 0.03 12.82
CA TYR A 88 2.21 -0.05 11.48
C TYR A 88 3.12 -0.89 10.57
N PRO A 89 2.60 -1.94 9.91
CA PRO A 89 3.40 -2.78 9.03
C PRO A 89 3.67 -2.07 7.71
N GLY A 90 4.87 -2.27 7.16
CA GLY A 90 5.18 -1.93 5.78
C GLY A 90 4.42 -2.82 4.78
N SER A 91 4.33 -2.37 3.53
CA SER A 91 3.74 -3.07 2.38
C SER A 91 4.20 -4.51 2.25
N ALA A 92 5.51 -4.75 2.17
CA ALA A 92 6.07 -6.10 2.04
C ALA A 92 5.72 -7.00 3.24
N SER A 93 5.70 -6.45 4.46
CA SER A 93 5.34 -7.22 5.66
C SER A 93 3.89 -7.70 5.61
N ILE A 94 2.98 -6.88 5.08
CA ILE A 94 1.58 -7.25 4.86
C ILE A 94 1.50 -8.42 3.88
N VAL A 95 2.18 -8.33 2.74
CA VAL A 95 2.17 -9.37 1.70
C VAL A 95 2.74 -10.69 2.23
N ILE A 96 3.86 -10.64 2.95
CA ILE A 96 4.50 -11.81 3.58
C ILE A 96 3.53 -12.47 4.58
N GLU A 97 2.84 -11.68 5.39
CA GLU A 97 1.91 -12.19 6.39
C GLU A 97 0.67 -12.83 5.74
N ILE A 98 0.17 -12.28 4.63
CA ILE A 98 -0.90 -12.90 3.83
C ILE A 98 -0.46 -14.27 3.31
N ALA A 99 0.74 -14.37 2.74
CA ALA A 99 1.26 -15.66 2.25
C ALA A 99 1.38 -16.68 3.39
N LYS A 100 1.89 -16.29 4.56
CA LYS A 100 1.99 -17.17 5.74
C LYS A 100 0.63 -17.69 6.20
N ARG A 101 -0.37 -16.82 6.34
CA ARG A 101 -1.75 -17.22 6.74
C ARG A 101 -2.35 -18.23 5.79
N ARG A 102 -1.93 -18.21 4.52
CA ARG A 102 -2.38 -19.11 3.46
C ARG A 102 -1.50 -20.35 3.28
N GLY A 103 -0.39 -20.46 4.02
CA GLY A 103 0.57 -21.55 3.89
C GLY A 103 1.31 -21.56 2.54
N ILE A 104 1.49 -20.39 1.94
CA ILE A 104 2.14 -20.23 0.63
C ILE A 104 3.63 -19.94 0.85
N ASN A 105 4.48 -20.70 0.16
CA ASN A 105 5.90 -20.37 0.09
C ASN A 105 6.10 -19.26 -0.95
N LEU A 106 6.45 -18.06 -0.49
CA LEU A 106 6.51 -16.86 -1.31
C LEU A 106 7.97 -16.44 -1.49
N ARG A 107 8.40 -16.32 -2.74
CA ARG A 107 9.63 -15.60 -3.09
C ARG A 107 9.39 -14.11 -3.05
N VAL A 108 10.26 -13.38 -2.37
CA VAL A 108 10.14 -11.94 -2.14
C VAL A 108 11.44 -11.24 -2.50
N ASP A 109 11.39 -10.34 -3.47
CA ASP A 109 12.52 -9.50 -3.87
C ASP A 109 12.20 -8.01 -3.61
N LEU A 110 12.91 -7.39 -2.66
CA LEU A 110 12.69 -6.02 -2.20
C LEU A 110 13.87 -5.12 -2.53
N TRP A 111 13.61 -3.92 -3.06
CA TRP A 111 14.62 -2.88 -3.25
C TRP A 111 14.43 -1.71 -2.31
N ASP A 112 15.55 -1.21 -1.80
CA ASP A 112 15.64 0.08 -1.12
C ASP A 112 17.04 0.68 -1.32
N THR A 113 17.17 2.00 -1.25
CA THR A 113 18.48 2.67 -1.35
C THR A 113 19.16 2.82 0.01
N SER A 114 18.44 2.58 1.11
CA SER A 114 18.88 2.78 2.48
C SER A 114 19.47 1.50 3.10
N PRO A 115 20.75 1.52 3.53
CA PRO A 115 21.31 0.43 4.32
C PRO A 115 20.65 0.22 5.69
N GLU A 116 19.90 1.21 6.20
CA GLU A 116 19.12 1.05 7.42
C GLU A 116 17.90 0.16 7.21
N VAL A 117 17.26 0.27 6.04
CA VAL A 117 16.14 -0.59 5.66
C VAL A 117 16.62 -2.04 5.53
N GLU A 118 17.73 -2.28 4.83
CA GLU A 118 18.30 -3.63 4.74
C GLU A 118 18.60 -4.21 6.13
N ARG A 119 19.25 -3.45 7.01
CA ARG A 119 19.52 -3.89 8.38
C ARG A 119 18.25 -4.19 9.16
N ALA A 120 17.18 -3.41 8.97
CA ALA A 120 15.90 -3.65 9.66
C ALA A 120 15.30 -5.00 9.25
N TRP A 121 15.21 -5.27 7.94
CA TRP A 121 14.77 -6.56 7.41
C TRP A 121 15.65 -7.72 7.91
N ARG A 122 16.98 -7.54 7.95
CA ARG A 122 17.92 -8.53 8.49
C ARG A 122 17.91 -8.68 10.02
N SER A 123 17.22 -7.80 10.74
CA SER A 123 17.18 -7.85 12.22
C SER A 123 15.88 -8.45 12.77
N GLY A 124 14.79 -8.39 11.99
CA GLY A 124 13.50 -8.99 12.34
C GLY A 124 13.48 -10.52 12.26
N GLU A 125 14.61 -11.13 11.93
CA GLU A 125 14.86 -12.53 11.53
C GLU A 125 14.63 -13.61 12.59
N LYS A 126 14.05 -13.29 13.76
CA LYS A 126 13.79 -14.31 14.78
C LYS A 126 12.55 -15.14 14.42
N GLY A 127 12.70 -16.13 13.55
CA GLY A 127 11.76 -17.25 13.39
C GLY A 127 11.06 -17.42 12.04
N GLN A 128 11.49 -16.73 10.98
CA GLN A 128 10.95 -16.93 9.63
C GLN A 128 11.96 -17.71 8.78
N SER A 129 11.50 -18.63 7.93
CA SER A 129 12.36 -19.23 6.91
C SER A 129 12.66 -18.13 5.88
N LEU A 130 13.90 -17.64 5.89
CA LEU A 130 14.37 -16.51 5.09
C LEU A 130 14.92 -16.93 3.72
N GLU A 131 14.82 -18.20 3.36
CA GLU A 131 15.46 -18.70 2.13
C GLU A 131 14.96 -17.97 0.88
N ASP A 132 13.72 -17.48 0.93
CA ASP A 132 13.03 -16.86 -0.20
C ASP A 132 12.85 -15.33 -0.06
N LEU A 133 13.46 -14.67 0.95
CA LEU A 133 13.46 -13.21 1.10
C LEU A 133 14.81 -12.59 0.68
N HIS A 134 14.78 -11.76 -0.36
CA HIS A 134 15.94 -11.07 -0.91
C HIS A 134 15.78 -9.55 -0.79
N ILE A 135 16.67 -8.92 -0.02
CA ILE A 135 16.75 -7.46 0.07
C ILE A 135 17.95 -6.97 -0.73
N HIS A 136 17.71 -6.02 -1.64
CA HIS A 136 18.69 -5.48 -2.55
C HIS A 136 18.90 -3.99 -2.27
N ILE A 137 20.15 -3.59 -2.01
CA ILE A 137 20.49 -2.16 -1.92
C ILE A 137 20.74 -1.60 -3.31
N GLY A 138 19.88 -0.67 -3.75
CA GLY A 138 20.04 0.01 -5.04
C GLY A 138 18.77 0.64 -5.58
N ASP A 139 18.86 1.12 -6.82
CA ASP A 139 17.71 1.66 -7.55
C ASP A 139 16.69 0.56 -7.89
N GLY A 140 15.49 0.68 -7.33
CA GLY A 140 14.43 -0.31 -7.47
C GLY A 140 13.80 -0.37 -8.86
N PHE A 141 13.82 0.74 -9.60
CA PHE A 141 13.36 0.72 -10.99
C PHE A 141 14.24 -0.19 -11.85
N SER A 142 15.56 0.01 -11.78
CA SER A 142 16.53 -0.81 -12.50
C SER A 142 16.53 -2.27 -12.02
N GLY A 143 16.41 -2.47 -10.70
CA GLY A 143 16.36 -3.79 -10.07
C GLY A 143 15.15 -4.61 -10.51
N ALA A 144 13.94 -4.09 -10.30
CA ALA A 144 12.70 -4.77 -10.69
C ALA A 144 12.67 -5.04 -12.20
N ARG A 145 13.07 -4.07 -13.03
CA ARG A 145 13.14 -4.23 -14.50
C ARG A 145 14.14 -5.28 -14.96
N LYS A 146 15.19 -5.54 -14.18
CA LYS A 146 16.13 -6.63 -14.45
C LYS A 146 15.45 -7.97 -14.19
N LEU A 147 14.73 -8.10 -13.08
CA LEU A 147 14.01 -9.33 -12.73
C LEU A 147 12.94 -9.72 -13.76
N THR A 148 12.25 -8.76 -14.39
CA THR A 148 11.27 -9.08 -15.46
C THR A 148 11.87 -9.84 -16.64
N ARG A 149 13.20 -9.90 -16.76
CA ARG A 149 13.93 -10.63 -17.81
C ARG A 149 14.60 -11.90 -17.31
N GLU A 150 14.75 -12.03 -15.99
CA GLU A 150 15.49 -13.12 -15.35
C GLU A 150 14.56 -14.17 -14.75
N LEU A 151 13.32 -13.79 -14.42
CA LEU A 151 12.29 -14.69 -13.95
C LEU A 151 11.43 -15.16 -15.12
N ASP A 152 11.23 -16.48 -15.21
CA ASP A 152 10.28 -17.09 -16.15
C ASP A 152 8.87 -17.10 -15.56
N GLU A 153 8.75 -16.99 -14.23
CA GLU A 153 7.50 -17.00 -13.49
C GLU A 153 6.83 -15.61 -13.43
N PRO A 154 5.48 -15.55 -13.48
CA PRO A 154 4.75 -14.32 -13.20
C PRO A 154 4.92 -13.89 -11.74
N ALA A 155 4.94 -12.58 -11.49
CA ALA A 155 5.03 -11.99 -10.16
C ALA A 155 3.91 -10.96 -9.91
N LEU A 156 3.66 -10.68 -8.63
CA LEU A 156 3.00 -9.45 -8.19
C LEU A 156 4.08 -8.38 -7.93
N LEU A 157 4.03 -7.27 -8.65
CA LEU A 157 4.95 -6.14 -8.47
C LEU A 157 4.23 -4.95 -7.82
N LEU A 158 4.83 -4.35 -6.78
CA LEU A 158 4.46 -3.04 -6.27
C LEU A 158 5.48 -1.95 -6.68
N VAL A 159 4.97 -0.90 -7.32
CA VAL A 159 5.69 0.33 -7.67
C VAL A 159 5.22 1.49 -6.81
N ASP A 160 5.92 1.71 -5.68
CA ASP A 160 5.65 2.75 -4.68
C ASP A 160 6.69 3.87 -4.73
N SER A 161 6.82 4.49 -5.90
CA SER A 161 7.82 5.55 -6.08
C SER A 161 7.49 6.77 -5.21
N PRO A 162 8.51 7.43 -4.60
CA PRO A 162 8.29 8.66 -3.86
C PRO A 162 8.07 9.89 -4.76
N TYR A 163 8.21 9.75 -6.10
CA TYR A 163 8.11 10.81 -7.10
C TYR A 163 8.95 12.06 -6.74
N LEU A 164 10.22 11.85 -6.44
CA LEU A 164 11.15 12.93 -6.07
C LEU A 164 11.82 13.55 -7.30
N ALA A 165 11.94 12.80 -8.39
CA ALA A 165 12.49 13.27 -9.64
C ALA A 165 11.42 13.32 -10.73
N GLU A 166 11.50 14.32 -11.62
CA GLU A 166 10.59 14.45 -12.77
C GLU A 166 10.60 13.20 -13.67
N SER A 167 11.72 12.48 -13.71
CA SER A 167 11.87 11.23 -14.46
C SER A 167 11.10 10.06 -13.86
N ASP A 168 10.69 10.13 -12.58
CA ASP A 168 10.06 9.01 -11.89
C ASP A 168 8.75 8.61 -12.57
N ALA A 169 7.94 9.57 -13.01
CA ALA A 169 6.69 9.29 -13.74
C ALA A 169 6.92 8.44 -15.00
N VAL A 170 7.99 8.75 -15.76
CA VAL A 170 8.37 7.98 -16.96
C VAL A 170 8.86 6.59 -16.58
N GLN A 171 9.71 6.49 -15.56
CA GLN A 171 10.23 5.19 -15.09
C GLN A 171 9.13 4.28 -14.56
N VAL A 172 8.13 4.84 -13.85
CA VAL A 172 6.95 4.11 -13.39
C VAL A 172 6.16 3.57 -14.58
N GLU A 173 5.83 4.41 -15.57
CA GLU A 173 5.05 3.98 -16.75
C GLU A 173 5.77 2.89 -17.55
N GLU A 174 7.09 3.03 -17.75
CA GLU A 174 7.92 2.02 -18.42
C GLU A 174 7.99 0.70 -17.64
N LEU A 175 8.19 0.77 -16.32
CA LEU A 175 8.28 -0.41 -15.47
C LEU A 175 6.95 -1.17 -15.44
N ILE A 176 5.82 -0.46 -15.34
CA ILE A 176 4.49 -1.08 -15.39
C ILE A 176 4.31 -1.82 -16.71
N SER A 177 4.54 -1.13 -17.84
CA SER A 177 4.30 -1.69 -19.17
C SER A 177 5.15 -2.95 -19.41
N ARG A 178 6.45 -2.88 -19.10
CA ARG A 178 7.36 -4.03 -19.29
C ARG A 178 7.07 -5.21 -18.37
N SER A 179 6.66 -4.95 -17.14
CA SER A 179 6.33 -6.02 -16.19
C SER A 179 5.04 -6.71 -16.61
N ALA A 180 4.04 -5.95 -17.05
CA ALA A 180 2.80 -6.51 -17.61
C ALA A 180 3.10 -7.38 -18.85
N GLU A 181 3.91 -6.90 -19.79
CA GLU A 181 4.37 -7.67 -20.97
C GLU A 181 5.06 -8.99 -20.59
N ALA A 182 5.77 -9.02 -19.44
CA ALA A 182 6.39 -10.23 -18.88
C ALA A 182 5.39 -11.15 -18.14
N GLY A 183 4.09 -10.84 -18.18
CA GLY A 183 3.05 -11.62 -17.52
C GLY A 183 2.89 -11.33 -16.03
N TRP A 184 3.50 -10.26 -15.51
CA TRP A 184 3.35 -9.86 -14.13
C TRP A 184 2.06 -9.06 -13.93
N ILE A 185 1.53 -9.12 -12.71
CA ILE A 185 0.45 -8.23 -12.27
C ILE A 185 1.10 -7.10 -11.48
N VAL A 186 0.80 -5.86 -11.84
CA VAL A 186 1.48 -4.69 -11.31
C VAL A 186 0.49 -3.80 -10.56
N LEU A 187 0.87 -3.42 -9.34
CA LEU A 187 0.27 -2.32 -8.61
C LEU A 187 1.21 -1.12 -8.63
N SER A 188 0.68 0.08 -8.87
CA SER A 188 1.41 1.33 -8.73
C SER A 188 0.61 2.32 -7.92
N TRP A 189 1.27 3.01 -6.99
CA TRP A 189 0.66 3.97 -6.09
C TRP A 189 1.11 5.41 -6.44
N GLN A 190 0.21 6.38 -6.26
CA GLN A 190 0.54 7.80 -6.25
C GLN A 190 -0.51 8.62 -5.49
N MET A 191 -0.11 9.78 -4.96
CA MET A 191 -1.07 10.78 -4.47
C MET A 191 -1.77 11.50 -5.63
N ILE A 192 -3.05 11.84 -5.47
CA ILE A 192 -3.79 12.59 -6.48
C ILE A 192 -3.23 14.00 -6.58
N GLY A 193 -2.79 14.37 -7.78
CA GLY A 193 -2.24 15.69 -8.09
C GLY A 193 -0.74 15.82 -7.86
N LEU A 194 -0.06 14.74 -7.47
CA LEU A 194 1.40 14.70 -7.32
C LEU A 194 2.10 14.80 -8.67
N GLU A 195 1.77 13.89 -9.59
CA GLU A 195 2.34 13.81 -10.93
C GLU A 195 1.28 13.44 -11.97
N ARG A 196 1.64 13.50 -13.25
CA ARG A 196 0.78 12.93 -14.30
C ARG A 196 0.63 11.43 -14.05
N ARG A 197 -0.62 10.95 -14.03
CA ARG A 197 -0.91 9.51 -13.92
C ARG A 197 -0.26 8.71 -15.06
N PRO A 198 0.41 7.59 -14.75
CA PRO A 198 0.89 6.66 -15.76
C PRO A 198 -0.23 6.21 -16.71
N ARG A 199 0.10 6.10 -17.98
CA ARG A 199 -0.77 5.54 -19.03
C ARG A 199 -0.02 4.38 -19.71
N PRO A 200 0.15 3.24 -19.00
CA PRO A 200 0.95 2.14 -19.51
C PRO A 200 0.30 1.54 -20.77
N ALA A 201 1.14 0.98 -21.64
CA ALA A 201 0.71 0.38 -22.91
C ALA A 201 0.17 -1.06 -22.73
N CYS A 202 -0.67 -1.28 -21.71
CA CYS A 202 -1.27 -2.56 -21.36
C CYS A 202 -2.69 -2.37 -20.83
N LYS A 203 -3.37 -3.43 -20.39
CA LYS A 203 -4.62 -3.25 -19.64
C LYS A 203 -4.30 -2.68 -18.26
N PHE A 204 -5.12 -1.73 -17.83
CA PHE A 204 -5.03 -1.18 -16.48
C PHE A 204 -6.38 -0.66 -15.97
N LEU A 205 -6.49 -0.55 -14.65
CA LEU A 205 -7.60 0.06 -13.93
C LEU A 205 -7.07 0.97 -12.83
N GLU A 206 -7.83 2.02 -12.52
CA GLU A 206 -7.50 2.99 -11.47
C GLU A 206 -8.51 2.90 -10.34
N PHE A 207 -8.02 2.95 -9.11
CA PHE A 207 -8.82 2.97 -7.88
C PHE A 207 -8.45 4.23 -7.10
N ASP A 208 -9.37 5.20 -7.10
CA ASP A 208 -9.19 6.48 -6.41
C ASP A 208 -9.87 6.44 -5.04
N LEU A 209 -9.16 6.89 -4.01
CA LEU A 209 -9.76 7.22 -2.72
C LEU A 209 -9.66 8.71 -2.47
N ARG A 210 -10.81 9.40 -2.42
CA ARG A 210 -10.89 10.79 -1.98
C ARG A 210 -10.94 10.82 -0.45
N PHE A 211 -9.90 11.39 0.16
CA PHE A 211 -9.74 11.31 1.61
C PHE A 211 -10.86 12.00 2.37
N GLU A 212 -11.27 13.21 1.94
CA GLU A 212 -12.35 13.94 2.61
C GLU A 212 -13.69 13.20 2.56
N GLU A 213 -13.99 12.56 1.44
CA GLU A 213 -15.23 11.77 1.26
C GLU A 213 -15.21 10.57 2.21
N ALA A 214 -14.08 9.86 2.27
CA ALA A 214 -13.79 8.75 3.18
C ALA A 214 -13.66 9.15 4.66
N GLY A 215 -13.76 10.45 5.00
CA GLY A 215 -13.58 10.94 6.36
C GLY A 215 -12.14 10.87 6.87
N LEU A 216 -11.17 10.75 5.97
CA LEU A 216 -9.73 10.68 6.24
C LEU A 216 -9.08 12.06 6.07
N VAL A 217 -7.91 12.25 6.67
CA VAL A 217 -7.11 13.48 6.57
C VAL A 217 -5.66 13.12 6.32
N CYS A 218 -5.04 13.76 5.32
CA CYS A 218 -3.66 13.45 4.92
C CYS A 218 -2.93 14.71 4.44
N GLY A 219 -2.72 15.66 5.35
CA GLY A 219 -2.00 16.90 5.05
C GLY A 219 -2.65 17.66 3.88
N PRO A 220 -1.88 18.07 2.85
CA PRO A 220 -2.40 18.83 1.70
C PRO A 220 -3.07 17.95 0.64
N TRP A 221 -3.00 16.63 0.77
CA TRP A 221 -3.41 15.70 -0.29
C TRP A 221 -4.92 15.47 -0.26
N VAL A 222 -5.53 15.49 -1.45
CA VAL A 222 -6.98 15.32 -1.64
C VAL A 222 -7.39 13.84 -1.76
N GLY A 223 -6.43 12.95 -2.04
CA GLY A 223 -6.67 11.53 -2.22
C GLY A 223 -5.43 10.79 -2.72
N ALA A 224 -5.58 9.49 -2.90
CA ALA A 224 -4.57 8.61 -3.50
C ALA A 224 -5.20 7.75 -4.60
N THR A 225 -4.36 7.32 -5.55
CA THR A 225 -4.73 6.44 -6.64
C THR A 225 -3.87 5.19 -6.57
N MET A 226 -4.51 4.02 -6.70
CA MET A 226 -3.85 2.76 -7.04
C MET A 226 -4.14 2.43 -8.49
N ILE A 227 -3.11 2.03 -9.24
CA ILE A 227 -3.24 1.50 -10.59
C ILE A 227 -2.96 0.01 -10.54
N LEU A 228 -3.89 -0.81 -11.04
CA LEU A 228 -3.68 -2.23 -11.31
C LEU A 228 -3.47 -2.41 -12.80
N ALA A 229 -2.39 -3.07 -13.21
CA ALA A 229 -2.05 -3.29 -14.61
C ALA A 229 -1.64 -4.74 -14.87
N TRP A 230 -2.00 -5.25 -16.05
CA TRP A 230 -1.72 -6.62 -16.48
C TRP A 230 -1.77 -6.74 -18.01
N GLU A 231 -1.23 -7.83 -18.54
CA GLU A 231 -1.38 -8.18 -19.96
C GLU A 231 -2.59 -9.08 -20.18
N GLY A 232 -3.51 -8.64 -21.03
CA GLY A 232 -4.83 -9.26 -21.19
C GLY A 232 -4.80 -10.63 -21.87
N ASP A 233 -3.78 -10.88 -22.69
CA ASP A 233 -3.62 -12.16 -23.37
C ASP A 233 -3.04 -13.25 -22.44
N LEU A 234 -2.22 -12.86 -21.46
CA LEU A 234 -1.61 -13.76 -20.48
C LEU A 234 -2.54 -14.03 -19.29
N HIS A 235 -3.25 -12.98 -18.87
CA HIS A 235 -4.28 -13.03 -17.83
C HIS A 235 -5.58 -12.45 -18.40
N PRO A 236 -6.41 -13.28 -19.05
CA PRO A 236 -7.73 -12.86 -19.49
C PRO A 236 -8.52 -12.29 -18.34
N ASP A 237 -9.40 -11.32 -18.62
CA ASP A 237 -10.18 -10.62 -17.58
C ASP A 237 -10.88 -11.62 -16.65
N GLN A 238 -11.39 -12.73 -17.17
CA GLN A 238 -11.97 -13.86 -16.40
C GLN A 238 -11.08 -14.44 -15.28
N LYS A 239 -9.75 -14.35 -15.40
CA LYS A 239 -8.81 -14.79 -14.37
C LYS A 239 -8.54 -13.72 -13.31
N VAL A 240 -8.82 -12.46 -13.62
CA VAL A 240 -8.71 -11.32 -12.68
C VAL A 240 -10.08 -10.78 -12.26
N ASP A 241 -11.20 -11.25 -12.83
CA ASP A 241 -12.55 -10.76 -12.56
C ASP A 241 -12.88 -10.86 -11.06
N GLY A 242 -12.50 -11.96 -10.40
CA GLY A 242 -12.66 -12.09 -8.95
C GLY A 242 -11.86 -11.06 -8.14
N LEU A 243 -10.71 -10.61 -8.65
CA LEU A 243 -9.96 -9.49 -8.09
C LEU A 243 -10.66 -8.16 -8.38
N LEU A 244 -11.14 -7.96 -9.60
CA LEU A 244 -11.84 -6.73 -10.00
C LEU A 244 -13.16 -6.54 -9.23
N GLU A 245 -13.94 -7.61 -9.04
CA GLU A 245 -15.15 -7.62 -8.22
C GLU A 245 -14.84 -7.33 -6.75
N ARG A 246 -13.74 -7.87 -6.22
CA ARG A 246 -13.31 -7.63 -4.84
C ARG A 246 -12.85 -6.20 -4.60
N LEU A 247 -12.15 -5.61 -5.58
CA LEU A 247 -11.66 -4.23 -5.48
C LEU A 247 -12.73 -3.20 -5.87
N GLY A 248 -13.72 -3.58 -6.68
CA GLY A 248 -14.79 -2.69 -7.12
C GLY A 248 -15.63 -2.19 -5.94
N GLY A 249 -15.67 -0.87 -5.75
CA GLY A 249 -16.46 -0.25 -4.68
C GLY A 249 -15.85 -0.41 -3.28
N ILE A 250 -14.60 -0.87 -3.16
CA ILE A 250 -13.92 -0.98 -1.87
C ILE A 250 -13.76 0.38 -1.18
N GLU A 251 -13.72 1.47 -1.94
CA GLU A 251 -13.76 2.85 -1.45
C GLU A 251 -15.08 3.20 -0.72
N GLU A 252 -16.20 2.59 -1.12
CA GLU A 252 -17.51 2.86 -0.53
C GLU A 252 -17.60 2.37 0.92
N GLU A 253 -16.77 1.40 1.30
CA GLU A 253 -16.74 0.85 2.65
C GLU A 253 -16.29 1.90 3.67
N PHE A 254 -15.35 2.76 3.27
CA PHE A 254 -14.91 3.89 4.08
C PHE A 254 -16.02 4.93 4.27
N LEU A 255 -16.89 5.10 3.26
CA LEU A 255 -18.04 6.00 3.34
C LEU A 255 -19.10 5.48 4.31
N LYS A 256 -19.33 4.16 4.36
CA LYS A 256 -20.30 3.52 5.25
C LYS A 256 -19.92 3.68 6.72
N ILE A 257 -18.63 3.56 7.02
CA ILE A 257 -18.08 3.62 8.40
C ILE A 257 -18.18 5.02 9.00
N ARG A 258 -18.14 6.06 8.16
CA ARG A 258 -18.31 7.46 8.58
C ARG A 258 -19.67 7.75 9.26
N GLY A 259 -20.64 6.84 9.16
CA GLY A 259 -22.03 7.08 9.55
C GLY A 259 -22.71 8.14 8.67
N PRO A 260 -24.03 8.37 8.81
CA PRO A 260 -24.69 9.47 8.11
C PRO A 260 -24.03 10.78 8.55
N LYS A 261 -23.50 11.55 7.58
CA LYS A 261 -22.74 12.82 7.75
C LYS A 261 -22.99 13.46 9.11
N SER A 262 -22.18 13.12 10.11
CA SER A 262 -22.29 13.72 11.43
C SER A 262 -22.03 15.22 11.28
N GLU A 263 -22.97 16.03 11.74
CA GLU A 263 -22.81 17.49 11.83
C GLU A 263 -21.45 17.82 12.45
N SER A 264 -20.81 18.84 11.89
CA SER A 264 -19.44 19.23 12.17
C SER A 264 -19.12 19.23 13.68
N PHE A 265 -18.16 18.42 14.08
CA PHE A 265 -17.41 18.62 15.32
C PHE A 265 -16.44 19.81 15.13
N TYR A 266 -16.98 21.02 15.05
CA TYR A 266 -16.21 22.19 15.46
C TYR A 266 -16.43 22.35 16.97
N PRO A 267 -15.38 22.51 17.78
CA PRO A 267 -15.57 22.94 19.16
C PRO A 267 -16.30 24.29 19.13
N ARG A 268 -17.47 24.37 19.75
CA ARG A 268 -18.12 25.66 19.98
C ARG A 268 -17.15 26.51 20.78
N ASP A 269 -16.82 27.70 20.27
CA ASP A 269 -16.09 28.71 21.01
C ASP A 269 -16.70 28.85 22.42
N PRO A 270 -15.87 28.98 23.48
CA PRO A 270 -16.40 29.25 24.80
C PRO A 270 -17.17 30.58 24.76
N PRO A 271 -18.30 30.69 25.49
CA PRO A 271 -19.11 31.90 25.46
C PRO A 271 -18.25 33.08 25.91
N GLY A 272 -18.15 34.08 25.03
CA GLY A 272 -17.37 35.29 25.23
C GLY A 272 -17.67 35.94 26.59
N GLY A 273 -16.67 35.89 27.46
CA GLY A 273 -16.64 36.68 28.68
C GLY A 273 -16.52 38.16 28.32
N GLY A 274 -17.65 38.87 28.36
CA GLY A 274 -17.67 40.32 28.24
C GLY A 274 -16.90 40.95 29.39
N PHE A 275 -15.79 41.62 29.07
CA PHE A 275 -15.24 42.64 29.96
C PHE A 275 -15.78 44.01 29.51
N ARG A 276 -16.70 44.55 30.32
CA ARG A 276 -17.00 45.98 30.36
C ARG A 276 -16.17 46.63 31.47
N ARG A 277 -15.49 47.70 31.06
CA ARG A 277 -14.90 48.85 31.78
C ARG A 277 -13.38 48.87 31.78
#